data_AF-A0A0F9E8C0-F1
#
_entry.id   AF-A0A0F9E8C0-F1
#
_cell.length_a   1.000
_cell.length_b   1.000
_cell.length_c   1.000
_cell.angle_alpha   90.00
_cell.angle_beta   90.00
_cell.angle_gamma   90.00
#
_symmetry.space_group_name_H-M   'P 1'
#
loop_
_entity.id
_entity.type
_entity.pdbx_description
1 polymer ?
#
loop_
_entity_poly.entity_id
_entity_poly.type
_entity_poly.pdbx_seq_one_letter_code
_entity_poly.pdbx_strand_id
1 'polypeptide(L)'
;MSERPPPKIAPYAFPERYELPGRPAGAPPAVQDAHRQTQFLLSSDLSLFEQAMNIQLAAVAASARRRSAEAAALLGFWSRTFSYLSDGCALLNHASYASCPPLLRAACDCIAAQRSLLADGFDEYHEWLATALGKDPEHAASYIDLGRFRAGSVLAQDERLGGAYRFLTDLTMPHFGSTVLQTGPDSSQQKLALTFAGSAF
;
A
#
# COMPACT_ATOMS: atom_id res chain seq x y z
N MET A 1 37.96 4.68 -9.82
CA MET A 1 36.99 4.14 -8.83
C MET A 1 36.61 2.76 -9.31
N SER A 2 36.84 1.71 -8.53
CA SER A 2 36.59 0.33 -8.96
C SER A 2 35.09 0.13 -9.14
N GLU A 3 34.64 -0.19 -10.35
CA GLU A 3 33.24 -0.57 -10.62
C GLU A 3 32.91 -1.76 -9.72
N ARG A 4 32.04 -1.54 -8.73
CA ARG A 4 31.47 -2.63 -7.94
C ARG A 4 30.54 -3.40 -8.88
N PRO A 5 30.68 -4.73 -8.98
CA PRO A 5 29.75 -5.52 -9.78
C PRO A 5 28.33 -5.37 -9.20
N PRO A 6 27.29 -5.30 -10.05
CA PRO A 6 25.92 -5.12 -9.60
C PRO A 6 25.50 -6.26 -8.67
N PRO A 7 24.63 -5.98 -7.67
CA PRO A 7 24.19 -6.98 -6.72
C PRO A 7 23.43 -8.11 -7.41
N LYS A 8 23.67 -9.35 -6.95
CA LYS A 8 22.92 -10.52 -7.44
C LYS A 8 21.49 -10.48 -6.90
N ILE A 9 20.51 -10.66 -7.79
CA ILE A 9 19.10 -10.73 -7.41
C ILE A 9 18.73 -12.17 -7.01
N ALA A 10 18.28 -12.34 -5.78
CA ALA A 10 17.81 -13.62 -5.26
C ALA A 10 16.45 -14.02 -5.86
N PRO A 11 16.06 -15.30 -5.81
CA PRO A 11 14.72 -15.72 -6.18
C PRO A 11 13.65 -14.99 -5.34
N TYR A 12 12.56 -14.60 -5.99
CA TYR A 12 11.42 -13.99 -5.30
C TYR A 12 10.58 -15.05 -4.61
N ALA A 13 10.17 -14.77 -3.38
CA ALA A 13 9.13 -15.50 -2.66
C ALA A 13 7.87 -14.62 -2.62
N PHE A 14 6.71 -15.22 -2.91
CA PHE A 14 5.42 -14.56 -2.90
C PHE A 14 4.34 -15.58 -2.53
N PRO A 15 3.20 -15.14 -1.96
CA PRO A 15 2.12 -16.05 -1.62
C PRO A 15 1.53 -16.70 -2.88
N GLU A 16 1.07 -17.95 -2.75
CA GLU A 16 0.44 -18.68 -3.86
C GLU A 16 -0.92 -18.10 -4.23
N ARG A 17 -1.66 -17.61 -3.22
CA ARG A 17 -3.01 -17.07 -3.36
C ARG A 17 -3.27 -15.98 -2.34
N TYR A 18 -4.10 -15.01 -2.71
CA TYR A 18 -4.73 -14.09 -1.79
C TYR A 18 -6.12 -14.61 -1.40
N GLU A 19 -6.43 -14.58 -0.11
CA GLU A 19 -7.75 -14.89 0.44
C GLU A 19 -8.27 -13.68 1.22
N LEU A 20 -9.58 -13.48 1.20
CA LEU A 20 -10.18 -12.40 1.96
C LEU A 20 -9.95 -12.61 3.47
N PRO A 21 -9.80 -11.51 4.24
CA PRO A 21 -9.68 -11.58 5.69
C PRO A 21 -10.87 -12.34 6.29
N GLY A 22 -10.56 -13.34 7.11
CA GLY A 22 -11.56 -14.10 7.83
C GLY A 22 -12.25 -13.27 8.92
N ARG A 23 -13.24 -13.89 9.57
CA ARG A 23 -13.92 -13.28 10.72
C ARG A 23 -12.91 -12.97 11.85
N PRO A 24 -12.92 -11.75 12.43
CA PRO A 24 -11.96 -11.38 13.46
C PRO A 24 -12.18 -12.19 14.75
N ALA A 25 -11.31 -13.15 15.04
CA ALA A 25 -11.44 -13.99 16.22
C ALA A 25 -11.26 -13.18 17.52
N GLY A 26 -12.15 -13.39 18.50
CA GLY A 26 -12.06 -12.72 19.81
C GLY A 26 -12.36 -11.21 19.81
N ALA A 27 -12.78 -10.64 18.69
CA ALA A 27 -13.09 -9.22 18.61
C ALA A 27 -14.44 -8.86 19.27
N PRO A 28 -14.60 -7.61 19.77
CA PRO A 28 -15.84 -7.13 20.38
C PRO A 28 -17.08 -7.30 19.48
N PRO A 29 -18.30 -7.42 20.06
CA PRO A 29 -19.52 -7.62 19.28
C PRO A 29 -19.75 -6.60 18.16
N ALA A 30 -19.40 -5.33 18.38
CA ALA A 30 -19.53 -4.28 17.37
C ALA A 30 -18.63 -4.54 16.15
N VAL A 31 -17.39 -5.02 16.36
CA VAL A 31 -16.47 -5.40 15.27
C VAL A 31 -16.96 -6.66 14.54
N GLN A 32 -17.56 -7.61 15.27
CA GLN A 32 -18.18 -8.79 14.67
C GLN A 32 -19.35 -8.41 13.76
N ASP A 33 -20.19 -7.47 14.20
CA ASP A 33 -21.31 -6.99 13.39
C ASP A 33 -20.82 -6.18 12.20
N ALA A 34 -19.83 -5.31 12.37
CA ALA A 34 -19.22 -4.56 11.27
C ALA A 34 -18.62 -5.50 10.20
N HIS A 35 -17.95 -6.58 10.60
CA HIS A 35 -17.51 -7.62 9.67
C HIS A 35 -18.70 -8.24 8.92
N ARG A 36 -19.76 -8.64 9.64
CA ARG A 36 -20.98 -9.20 9.02
C ARG A 36 -21.62 -8.22 8.03
N GLN A 37 -21.74 -6.95 8.40
CA GLN A 37 -22.31 -5.91 7.54
C GLN A 37 -21.42 -5.65 6.32
N THR A 38 -20.11 -5.59 6.48
CA THR A 38 -19.14 -5.43 5.38
C THR A 38 -19.28 -6.58 4.39
N GLN A 39 -19.30 -7.83 4.88
CA GLN A 39 -19.48 -9.02 4.05
C GLN A 39 -20.84 -9.03 3.33
N PHE A 40 -21.90 -8.56 3.98
CA PHE A 40 -23.24 -8.49 3.38
C PHE A 40 -23.33 -7.39 2.31
N LEU A 41 -22.98 -6.15 2.68
CA LEU A 41 -23.14 -4.95 1.84
C LEU A 41 -22.16 -4.90 0.68
N LEU A 42 -20.93 -5.40 0.88
CA LEU A 42 -19.84 -5.31 -0.10
C LEU A 42 -19.43 -6.68 -0.67
N SER A 43 -20.29 -7.69 -0.57
CA SER A 43 -19.97 -9.07 -1.04
C SER A 43 -19.42 -9.12 -2.47
N SER A 44 -20.03 -8.39 -3.40
CA SER A 44 -19.58 -8.30 -4.79
C SER A 44 -18.23 -7.59 -4.92
N ASP A 45 -18.04 -6.48 -4.21
CA ASP A 45 -16.81 -5.69 -4.26
C ASP A 45 -15.63 -6.44 -3.64
N LEU A 46 -15.86 -7.14 -2.53
CA LEU A 46 -14.88 -8.01 -1.88
C LEU A 46 -14.48 -9.17 -2.80
N SER A 47 -15.45 -9.79 -3.48
CA SER A 47 -15.17 -10.85 -4.46
C SER A 47 -14.34 -10.35 -5.63
N LEU A 48 -14.67 -9.16 -6.15
CA LEU A 48 -13.91 -8.52 -7.22
C LEU A 48 -12.49 -8.14 -6.75
N PHE A 49 -12.37 -7.65 -5.51
CA PHE A 49 -11.09 -7.32 -4.90
C PHE A 49 -10.21 -8.57 -4.74
N GLU A 50 -10.75 -9.68 -4.25
CA GLU A 50 -10.02 -10.95 -4.16
C GLU A 50 -9.53 -11.41 -5.53
N GLN A 51 -10.37 -11.34 -6.56
CA GLN A 51 -9.99 -11.67 -7.94
C GLN A 51 -8.88 -10.76 -8.44
N ALA A 52 -8.97 -9.44 -8.22
CA ALA A 52 -7.95 -8.48 -8.61
C ALA A 52 -6.61 -8.73 -7.90
N MET A 53 -6.63 -9.04 -6.61
CA MET A 53 -5.42 -9.39 -5.84
C MET A 53 -4.76 -10.66 -6.39
N ASN A 54 -5.55 -11.69 -6.73
CA ASN A 54 -5.01 -12.91 -7.33
C ASN A 54 -4.48 -12.71 -8.76
N ILE A 55 -5.08 -11.81 -9.55
CA ILE A 55 -4.53 -11.41 -10.86
C ILE A 55 -3.15 -10.75 -10.68
N GLN A 56 -2.98 -9.91 -9.66
CA GLN A 56 -1.67 -9.33 -9.35
C GLN A 56 -0.63 -10.40 -9.03
N LEU A 57 -0.97 -11.42 -8.22
CA LEU A 57 -0.08 -12.53 -7.92
C LEU A 57 0.29 -13.34 -9.17
N ALA A 58 -0.67 -13.59 -10.06
CA ALA A 58 -0.40 -14.28 -11.32
C ALA A 58 0.57 -13.49 -12.22
N ALA A 59 0.40 -12.15 -12.29
CA ALA A 59 1.31 -11.27 -13.03
C ALA A 59 2.73 -11.26 -12.44
N VAL A 60 2.84 -11.21 -11.11
CA VAL A 60 4.13 -11.32 -10.40
C VAL A 60 4.79 -12.67 -10.67
N ALA A 61 4.05 -13.77 -10.57
CA ALA A 61 4.57 -15.12 -10.82
C ALA A 61 5.10 -15.28 -12.25
N ALA A 62 4.39 -14.73 -13.23
CA ALA A 62 4.84 -14.70 -14.63
C ALA A 62 6.12 -13.87 -14.82
N SER A 63 6.25 -12.77 -14.07
CA SER A 63 7.37 -11.83 -14.17
C SER A 63 8.60 -12.24 -13.36
N ALA A 64 8.43 -13.02 -12.29
CA ALA A 64 9.47 -13.42 -11.33
C ALA A 64 10.59 -14.28 -11.94
N ARG A 65 10.41 -14.79 -13.17
CA ARG A 65 11.47 -15.48 -13.92
C ARG A 65 12.58 -14.52 -14.35
N ARG A 66 12.28 -13.22 -14.49
CA ARG A 66 13.26 -12.18 -14.85
C ARG A 66 13.96 -11.73 -13.58
N ARG A 67 15.25 -12.05 -13.46
CA ARG A 67 16.08 -11.73 -12.28
C ARG A 67 17.00 -10.56 -12.59
N SER A 68 16.42 -9.41 -12.93
CA SER A 68 17.14 -8.17 -13.20
C SER A 68 16.93 -7.16 -12.08
N ALA A 69 17.81 -6.15 -12.01
CA ALA A 69 17.73 -5.11 -10.99
C ALA A 69 16.44 -4.29 -11.14
N GLU A 70 16.02 -4.01 -12.37
CA GLU A 70 14.80 -3.29 -12.73
C GLU A 70 13.55 -4.10 -12.34
N ALA A 71 13.56 -5.41 -12.60
CA ALA A 71 12.49 -6.30 -12.16
C ALA A 71 12.37 -6.29 -10.62
N ALA A 72 13.50 -6.29 -9.90
CA ALA A 72 13.51 -6.19 -8.44
C ALA A 72 12.94 -4.84 -7.95
N ALA A 73 13.28 -3.73 -8.61
CA ALA A 73 12.73 -2.41 -8.28
C ALA A 73 11.20 -2.37 -8.41
N LEU A 74 10.69 -2.84 -9.56
CA LEU A 74 9.26 -2.88 -9.82
C LEU A 74 8.52 -3.81 -8.86
N LEU A 75 9.06 -5.00 -8.61
CA LEU A 75 8.49 -5.98 -7.69
C LEU A 75 8.52 -5.48 -6.24
N GLY A 76 9.52 -4.69 -5.85
CA GLY A 76 9.59 -4.05 -4.53
C GLY A 76 8.43 -3.09 -4.29
N PHE A 77 8.17 -2.17 -5.23
CA PHE A 77 7.00 -1.30 -5.13
C PHE A 77 5.68 -2.07 -5.26
N TRP A 78 5.62 -3.11 -6.11
CA TRP A 78 4.43 -3.94 -6.25
C TRP A 78 4.11 -4.65 -4.93
N SER A 79 5.12 -5.21 -4.27
CA SER A 79 4.97 -5.86 -2.97
C SER A 79 4.39 -4.90 -1.94
N ARG A 80 4.88 -3.66 -1.88
CA ARG A 80 4.31 -2.64 -0.98
C ARG A 80 2.87 -2.30 -1.32
N THR A 81 2.54 -2.07 -2.59
CA THR A 81 1.16 -1.86 -3.05
C THR A 81 0.26 -3.01 -2.61
N PHE A 82 0.66 -4.25 -2.85
CA PHE A 82 -0.09 -5.44 -2.49
C PHE A 82 -0.33 -5.53 -0.97
N SER A 83 0.70 -5.31 -0.16
CA SER A 83 0.57 -5.28 1.31
C SER A 83 -0.40 -4.19 1.78
N TYR A 84 -0.27 -2.96 1.28
CA TYR A 84 -1.15 -1.87 1.68
C TYR A 84 -2.62 -2.12 1.29
N LEU A 85 -2.88 -2.72 0.13
CA LEU A 85 -4.22 -3.09 -0.29
C LEU A 85 -4.79 -4.23 0.59
N SER A 86 -3.99 -5.27 0.86
CA SER A 86 -4.35 -6.39 1.73
C SER A 86 -4.67 -5.91 3.15
N ASP A 87 -3.77 -5.12 3.75
CA ASP A 87 -3.95 -4.58 5.11
C ASP A 87 -5.14 -3.63 5.18
N GLY A 88 -5.34 -2.79 4.15
CA GLY A 88 -6.52 -1.94 4.04
C GLY A 88 -7.83 -2.75 3.99
N CYS A 89 -7.85 -3.86 3.27
CA CYS A 89 -9.01 -4.77 3.23
C CYS A 89 -9.27 -5.44 4.59
N ALA A 90 -8.22 -5.84 5.31
CA ALA A 90 -8.33 -6.39 6.66
C ALA A 90 -8.89 -5.36 7.65
N LEU A 91 -8.37 -4.13 7.63
CA LEU A 91 -8.83 -3.05 8.49
C LEU A 91 -10.28 -2.66 8.19
N LEU A 92 -10.66 -2.62 6.91
CA LEU A 92 -12.05 -2.43 6.47
C LEU A 92 -12.98 -3.48 7.08
N ASN A 93 -12.58 -4.75 7.02
CA ASN A 93 -13.34 -5.87 7.60
C ASN A 93 -13.42 -5.82 9.13
N HIS A 94 -12.52 -5.09 9.79
CA HIS A 94 -12.43 -4.96 11.25
C HIS A 94 -12.88 -3.57 11.74
N ALA A 95 -13.70 -2.86 10.97
CA ALA A 95 -14.25 -1.56 11.31
C ALA A 95 -13.22 -0.44 11.57
N SER A 96 -11.99 -0.61 11.11
CA SER A 96 -10.88 0.33 11.32
C SER A 96 -10.72 1.30 10.14
N TYR A 97 -11.83 1.92 9.74
CA TYR A 97 -11.95 2.68 8.50
C TYR A 97 -11.01 3.90 8.41
N ALA A 98 -10.77 4.60 9.52
CA ALA A 98 -9.89 5.76 9.57
C ALA A 98 -8.43 5.43 9.18
N SER A 99 -8.01 4.18 9.37
CA SER A 99 -6.67 3.70 9.02
C SER A 99 -6.55 3.27 7.56
N CYS A 100 -7.65 3.12 6.82
CA CYS A 100 -7.61 2.69 5.42
C CYS A 100 -7.06 3.76 4.47
N PRO A 101 -7.48 5.05 4.53
CA PRO A 101 -6.98 6.09 3.65
C PRO A 101 -5.45 6.24 3.57
N PRO A 102 -4.68 6.23 4.67
CA PRO A 102 -3.22 6.36 4.58
C PRO A 102 -2.56 5.18 3.87
N LEU A 103 -3.08 3.96 4.05
CA LEU A 103 -2.57 2.78 3.34
C LEU A 103 -2.87 2.86 1.84
N LEU A 104 -4.10 3.20 1.47
CA LEU A 104 -4.50 3.34 0.07
C LEU A 104 -3.75 4.48 -0.63
N ARG A 105 -3.48 5.58 0.08
CA ARG A 105 -2.63 6.67 -0.41
C ARG A 105 -1.22 6.18 -0.70
N ALA A 106 -0.61 5.47 0.25
CA ALA A 106 0.72 4.90 0.10
C ALA A 106 0.80 3.88 -1.05
N ALA A 107 -0.27 3.11 -1.29
CA ALA A 107 -0.39 2.23 -2.45
C ALA A 107 -0.37 3.02 -3.77
N CYS A 108 -1.10 4.14 -3.84
CA CYS A 108 -1.07 5.02 -5.00
C CYS A 108 0.33 5.61 -5.25
N ASP A 109 1.02 6.04 -4.19
CA ASP A 109 2.40 6.53 -4.28
C ASP A 109 3.35 5.45 -4.84
N CYS A 110 3.19 4.19 -4.42
CA CYS A 110 3.99 3.07 -4.94
C CYS A 110 3.69 2.78 -6.42
N ILE A 111 2.42 2.80 -6.83
CA ILE A 111 2.03 2.62 -8.24
C ILE A 111 2.60 3.75 -9.11
N ALA A 112 2.53 4.98 -8.62
CA ALA A 112 3.12 6.13 -9.32
C ALA A 112 4.64 6.00 -9.42
N ALA A 113 5.30 5.52 -8.37
CA ALA A 113 6.73 5.29 -8.38
C ALA A 113 7.15 4.27 -9.46
N GLN A 114 6.42 3.16 -9.60
CA GLN A 114 6.67 2.18 -10.66
C GLN A 114 6.59 2.78 -12.06
N ARG A 115 5.56 3.61 -12.31
CA ARG A 115 5.38 4.27 -13.60
C ARG A 115 6.47 5.30 -13.88
N SER A 116 6.93 6.02 -12.86
CA SER A 116 8.04 6.96 -12.99
C SER A 116 9.34 6.23 -13.33
N LEU A 117 9.62 5.08 -12.69
CA LEU A 117 10.80 4.26 -13.03
C LEU A 117 10.76 3.79 -14.49
N LEU A 118 9.60 3.35 -14.97
CA LEU A 118 9.44 2.92 -16.35
C LEU A 118 9.61 4.08 -17.35
N ALA A 119 9.15 5.28 -17.00
CA ALA A 119 9.28 6.47 -17.84
C ALA A 119 10.73 6.98 -17.91
N ASP A 120 11.46 6.89 -16.81
CA ASP A 120 12.87 7.31 -16.68
C ASP A 120 13.86 6.23 -17.17
N GLY A 121 13.38 5.07 -17.61
CA GLY A 121 14.26 3.99 -18.05
C GLY A 121 15.15 3.40 -16.93
N PHE A 122 14.76 3.59 -15.67
CA PHE A 122 15.48 3.19 -14.46
C PHE A 122 16.79 3.93 -14.17
N ASP A 123 17.05 5.08 -14.78
CA ASP A 123 18.30 5.83 -14.61
C ASP A 123 18.53 6.23 -13.13
N GLU A 124 17.55 6.87 -12.49
CA GLU A 124 17.66 7.24 -11.05
C GLU A 124 17.84 6.02 -10.14
N TYR A 125 17.22 4.88 -10.50
CA TYR A 125 17.35 3.64 -9.73
C TYR A 125 18.73 3.02 -9.86
N HIS A 126 19.32 3.03 -11.05
CA HIS A 126 20.67 2.52 -11.27
C HIS A 126 21.72 3.37 -10.55
N GLU A 127 21.56 4.69 -10.54
CA GLU A 127 22.41 5.59 -9.75
C GLU A 127 22.34 5.26 -8.26
N TRP A 128 21.12 5.14 -7.72
CA TRP A 128 20.92 4.77 -6.33
C TRP A 128 21.51 3.38 -6.02
N LEU A 129 21.24 2.36 -6.83
CA LEU A 129 21.68 0.99 -6.59
C LEU A 129 23.22 0.86 -6.55
N ALA A 130 23.93 1.70 -7.31
CA ALA A 130 25.40 1.71 -7.34
C ALA A 130 26.01 2.09 -5.97
N THR A 131 25.30 2.87 -5.16
CA THR A 131 25.77 3.38 -3.86
C THR A 131 24.97 2.85 -2.66
N ALA A 132 23.75 2.35 -2.87
CA ALA A 132 22.79 2.08 -1.81
C ALA A 132 23.15 0.87 -0.93
N LEU A 133 23.86 -0.12 -1.46
CA LEU A 133 24.22 -1.34 -0.73
C LEU A 133 25.66 -1.27 -0.24
N GLY A 134 25.86 -0.63 0.91
CA GLY A 134 27.12 -0.59 1.63
C GLY A 134 27.26 -1.77 2.60
N LYS A 135 28.36 -2.52 2.50
CA LYS A 135 28.82 -3.38 3.60
C LYS A 135 29.77 -2.54 4.45
N ASP A 136 29.36 -2.18 5.65
CA ASP A 136 30.32 -1.73 6.68
C ASP A 136 31.04 -3.00 7.20
N PRO A 137 32.37 -3.15 6.99
CA PRO A 137 33.10 -4.31 7.48
C PRO A 137 33.16 -4.37 9.01
N GLU A 138 33.03 -3.23 9.70
CA GLU A 138 33.10 -3.13 11.16
C GLU A 138 31.73 -3.34 11.84
N HIS A 139 30.64 -3.06 11.12
CA HIS A 139 29.27 -3.28 11.59
C HIS A 139 28.51 -4.12 10.56
N ALA A 140 28.28 -5.41 10.85
CA ALA A 140 27.58 -6.36 9.98
C ALA A 140 26.11 -5.99 9.62
N ALA A 141 25.62 -4.83 10.09
CA ALA A 141 24.37 -4.25 9.63
C ALA A 141 24.57 -3.64 8.24
N SER A 142 23.85 -4.17 7.25
CA SER A 142 23.85 -3.56 5.92
C SER A 142 23.23 -2.17 5.99
N TYR A 143 23.96 -1.14 5.55
CA TYR A 143 23.41 0.20 5.37
C TYR A 143 22.62 0.23 4.06
N ILE A 144 21.37 0.70 4.11
CA ILE A 144 20.52 0.94 2.94
C ILE A 144 20.18 2.42 2.91
N ASP A 145 20.67 3.13 1.90
CA ASP A 145 20.26 4.52 1.67
C ASP A 145 18.79 4.56 1.22
N LEU A 146 17.97 5.43 1.83
CA LEU A 146 16.54 5.52 1.53
C LEU A 146 16.24 6.18 0.19
N GLY A 147 17.15 7.02 -0.33
CA GLY A 147 16.92 7.83 -1.52
C GLY A 147 15.73 8.79 -1.40
N ARG A 148 15.44 9.54 -2.47
CA ARG A 148 14.28 10.45 -2.53
C ARG A 148 13.55 10.29 -3.86
N PHE A 149 12.78 9.22 -4.00
CA PHE A 149 11.97 9.00 -5.19
C PHE A 149 10.58 9.64 -5.04
N ARG A 150 10.21 10.60 -5.89
CA ARG A 150 8.90 11.28 -5.86
C ARG A 150 8.24 11.33 -7.24
N ALA A 151 7.14 10.60 -7.41
CA ALA A 151 6.38 10.51 -8.66
C ALA A 151 5.11 11.38 -8.69
N GLY A 152 5.12 12.56 -8.04
CA GLY A 152 3.91 13.39 -7.89
C GLY A 152 3.30 13.86 -9.21
N SER A 153 4.11 14.08 -10.24
CA SER A 153 3.66 14.45 -11.59
C SER A 153 2.88 13.32 -12.29
N VAL A 154 3.25 12.05 -12.05
CA VAL A 154 2.57 10.88 -12.60
C VAL A 154 1.15 10.75 -12.05
N LEU A 155 0.97 11.01 -10.75
CA LEU A 155 -0.34 10.99 -10.11
C LEU A 155 -1.25 12.11 -10.63
N ALA A 156 -0.69 13.27 -10.93
CA ALA A 156 -1.45 14.40 -11.46
C ALA A 156 -1.97 14.16 -12.89
N GLN A 157 -1.30 13.31 -13.67
CA GLN A 157 -1.62 13.04 -15.07
C GLN A 157 -2.55 11.83 -15.29
N ASP A 158 -2.66 10.91 -14.32
CA ASP A 158 -3.61 9.80 -14.40
C ASP A 158 -4.98 10.20 -13.85
N GLU A 159 -6.01 10.16 -14.69
CA GLU A 159 -7.36 10.57 -14.32
C GLU A 159 -7.99 9.71 -13.21
N ARG A 160 -7.78 8.39 -13.26
CA ARG A 160 -8.39 7.43 -12.31
C ARG A 160 -7.60 7.38 -11.01
N LEU A 161 -6.29 7.17 -11.11
CA LEU A 161 -5.39 7.09 -9.96
C LEU A 161 -5.24 8.45 -9.27
N GLY A 162 -5.18 9.54 -10.04
CA GLY A 162 -5.11 10.91 -9.51
C GLY A 162 -6.39 11.34 -8.82
N GLY A 163 -7.57 10.88 -9.29
CA GLY A 163 -8.83 11.04 -8.58
C GLY A 163 -8.81 10.38 -7.20
N ALA A 164 -8.47 9.09 -7.15
CA ALA A 164 -8.34 8.34 -5.89
C ALA A 164 -7.29 8.98 -4.96
N TYR A 165 -6.12 9.33 -5.49
CA TYR A 165 -5.04 9.91 -4.71
C TYR A 165 -5.42 11.24 -4.05
N ARG A 166 -6.10 12.14 -4.76
CA ARG A 166 -6.56 13.42 -4.21
C ARG A 166 -7.54 13.21 -3.07
N PHE A 167 -8.55 12.38 -3.30
CA PHE A 167 -9.53 12.03 -2.26
C PHE A 167 -8.86 11.42 -1.02
N LEU A 168 -7.94 10.48 -1.21
CA LEU A 168 -7.19 9.85 -0.12
C LEU A 168 -6.24 10.84 0.58
N THR A 169 -5.68 11.80 -0.16
CA THR A 169 -4.87 12.88 0.42
C THR A 169 -5.73 13.73 1.36
N ASP A 170 -6.92 14.15 0.93
CA ASP A 170 -7.82 14.94 1.76
C ASP A 170 -8.24 14.20 3.03
N LEU A 171 -8.47 12.89 2.95
CA LEU A 171 -8.78 12.06 4.11
C LEU A 171 -7.58 11.83 5.04
N THR A 172 -6.34 11.91 4.54
CA THR A 172 -5.15 11.57 5.33
C THR A 172 -4.52 12.75 6.04
N MET A 173 -4.72 13.97 5.56
CA MET A 173 -4.14 15.10 6.28
C MET A 173 -4.94 15.44 7.54
N PRO A 174 -4.28 16.04 8.55
CA PRO A 174 -4.90 16.32 9.84
C PRO A 174 -5.77 17.60 9.80
N HIS A 175 -6.66 17.72 8.82
CA HIS A 175 -7.66 18.79 8.79
C HIS A 175 -8.80 18.47 9.76
N PHE A 176 -9.47 19.50 10.28
CA PHE A 176 -10.63 19.31 11.16
C PHE A 176 -11.77 18.54 10.48
N GLY A 177 -12.04 18.82 9.20
CA GLY A 177 -13.11 18.15 8.45
C GLY A 177 -12.91 16.65 8.30
N SER A 178 -11.73 16.21 7.84
CA SER A 178 -11.39 14.79 7.71
C SER A 178 -11.37 14.09 9.08
N THR A 179 -10.86 14.78 10.11
CA THR A 179 -10.83 14.26 11.48
C THR A 179 -12.24 14.00 12.01
N VAL A 180 -13.15 14.97 11.90
CA VAL A 180 -14.55 14.81 12.35
C VAL A 180 -15.28 13.76 11.52
N LEU A 181 -15.07 13.72 10.20
CA LEU A 181 -15.66 12.69 9.33
C LEU A 181 -15.26 11.27 9.75
N GLN A 182 -14.01 11.08 10.19
CA GLN A 182 -13.47 9.76 10.54
C GLN A 182 -13.69 9.37 12.00
N THR A 183 -13.82 10.33 12.90
CA THR A 183 -13.84 10.05 14.34
C THR A 183 -15.13 10.47 15.02
N GLY A 184 -16.01 11.21 14.36
CA GLY A 184 -17.25 11.68 14.94
C GLY A 184 -18.46 11.53 14.03
N PRO A 185 -18.81 10.31 13.60
CA PRO A 185 -19.94 10.06 12.70
C PRO A 185 -21.29 10.55 13.25
N ASP A 186 -21.45 10.57 14.58
CA ASP A 186 -22.67 11.01 15.26
C ASP A 186 -22.71 12.53 15.54
N SER A 187 -21.82 13.29 14.91
CA SER A 187 -21.77 14.75 15.09
C SER A 187 -22.86 15.46 14.29
N SER A 188 -23.41 16.54 14.86
CA SER A 188 -24.46 17.37 14.27
C SER A 188 -24.22 18.85 14.59
N GLN A 189 -25.09 19.74 14.10
CA GLN A 189 -25.03 21.17 14.45
C GLN A 189 -25.14 21.45 15.96
N GLN A 190 -25.76 20.53 16.72
CA GLN A 190 -26.01 20.70 18.15
C GLN A 190 -24.99 19.99 19.04
N LYS A 191 -24.20 19.04 18.49
CA LYS A 191 -23.32 18.16 19.27
C LYS A 191 -22.13 17.71 18.44
N LEU A 192 -20.93 17.87 18.98
CA LEU A 192 -19.72 17.22 18.47
C LEU A 192 -19.49 15.92 19.26
N ALA A 193 -19.60 14.77 18.61
CA ALA A 193 -19.49 13.45 19.24
C ALA A 193 -18.25 12.74 18.70
N LEU A 194 -17.10 12.91 19.35
CA LEU A 194 -15.84 12.28 18.94
C LEU A 194 -15.63 10.96 19.67
N THR A 195 -15.16 9.97 18.93
CA THR A 195 -14.74 8.66 19.44
C THR A 195 -13.22 8.56 19.38
N PHE A 196 -12.60 8.34 20.53
CA PHE A 196 -11.16 8.12 20.61
C PHE A 196 -10.81 6.67 20.25
N ALA A 197 -9.96 6.49 19.24
CA ALA A 197 -9.47 5.17 18.81
C ALA A 197 -10.57 4.10 18.64
N GLY A 198 -11.77 4.53 18.27
CA GLY A 198 -12.91 3.64 18.10
C GLY A 198 -12.78 2.77 16.87
N SER A 199 -13.01 1.48 17.04
CA SER A 199 -13.15 0.50 15.97
C SER A 199 -14.60 0.00 15.93
N ALA A 200 -15.52 0.88 15.53
CA ALA A 200 -16.93 0.59 15.19
C ALA A 200 -17.61 1.95 14.92
N PHE A 201 -18.35 2.04 13.81
CA PHE A 201 -19.27 3.12 13.49
C PHE A 201 -20.69 2.67 13.79
#